data_AF-A0A920QNG8-F1
#
_entry.id   AF-A0A920QNG8-F1
#
_cell.length_a   1.000
_cell.length_b   1.000
_cell.length_c   1.000
_cell.angle_alpha   90.00
_cell.angle_beta   90.00
_cell.angle_gamma   90.00
#
_symmetry.space_group_name_H-M   'P 1'
#
loop_
_entity.id
_entity.type
_entity.pdbx_description
1 polymer ?
#
loop_
_entity_poly.entity_id
_entity_poly.type
_entity_poly.pdbx_seq_one_letter_code
_entity_poly.pdbx_strand_id
1 'polypeptide(L)' 'MDIGSLLCKPNEALCLKCPLIDNCKGYASGYPITYPLKNKRKSTPTKKFVAGFITNKNKILINHRKHDGLLGGYGNYL' A
#
# COMPACT_ATOMS: atom_id res chain seq x y z
N MET A 1 -9.25 -0.28 15.84
CA MET A 1 -9.78 0.22 14.55
C MET A 1 -10.17 -0.99 13.73
N ASP A 2 -11.42 -1.46 13.80
CA ASP A 2 -11.73 -2.86 13.47
C ASP A 2 -12.96 -3.04 12.56
N ILE A 3 -13.86 -2.06 12.51
CA ILE A 3 -15.08 -2.16 11.67
C ILE A 3 -14.72 -2.26 10.19
N GLY A 4 -13.72 -1.51 9.71
CA GLY A 4 -13.30 -1.53 8.30
C GLY A 4 -12.59 -2.82 7.88
N SER A 5 -11.97 -3.54 8.81
CA SER A 5 -11.31 -4.82 8.54
C SER A 5 -12.25 -6.02 8.71
N LEU A 6 -13.21 -5.95 9.62
CA LEU A 6 -14.11 -7.06 9.95
C LEU A 6 -15.46 -7.01 9.23
N LEU A 7 -16.05 -5.82 9.05
CA LEU A 7 -17.43 -5.65 8.61
C LEU A 7 -17.57 -4.85 7.31
N CYS A 8 -17.00 -3.66 7.24
CA CYS A 8 -17.09 -2.75 6.09
C CYS A 8 -15.88 -2.93 5.16
N LYS A 9 -15.72 -4.14 4.60
CA LYS A 9 -14.54 -4.51 3.82
C LYS A 9 -14.66 -4.04 2.37
N PRO A 10 -13.55 -3.80 1.64
CA PRO A 10 -13.58 -3.25 0.29
C PRO A 10 -14.33 -4.08 -0.76
N ASN A 11 -14.42 -5.40 -0.57
CA ASN A 11 -15.03 -6.32 -1.54
C ASN A 11 -16.35 -6.92 -1.03
N GLU A 12 -16.65 -6.79 0.27
CA GLU A 12 -17.83 -7.38 0.90
C GLU A 12 -18.17 -6.59 2.18
N ALA A 13 -19.37 -5.99 2.21
CA ALA A 13 -19.84 -5.21 3.34
C ALA A 13 -20.91 -6.01 4.10
N LEU A 14 -20.59 -6.42 5.32
CA LEU A 14 -21.49 -7.16 6.21
C LEU A 14 -22.47 -6.19 6.92
N CYS A 15 -23.23 -5.42 6.14
CA CYS A 15 -24.05 -4.32 6.63
C CYS A 15 -25.06 -4.74 7.70
N LEU A 16 -25.70 -5.92 7.57
CA LEU A 16 -26.65 -6.44 8.55
C LEU A 16 -26.04 -6.76 9.92
N LYS A 17 -24.71 -6.94 9.98
CA LYS A 17 -23.96 -7.15 11.23
C LYS A 17 -23.28 -5.85 11.70
N CYS A 18 -23.42 -4.76 10.95
CA CYS A 18 -22.77 -3.50 11.25
C CYS A 18 -23.56 -2.73 12.32
N PRO A 19 -22.94 -2.37 13.45
CA PRO A 19 -23.63 -1.60 14.50
C PRO A 19 -23.94 -0.15 14.08
N LEU A 20 -23.48 0.28 12.90
CA LEU A 20 -23.68 1.62 12.35
C LEU A 20 -24.69 1.64 11.20
N ILE A 21 -25.41 0.53 10.96
CA ILE A 21 -26.30 0.37 9.79
C ILE A 21 -27.33 1.50 9.68
N ASP A 22 -27.95 1.90 10.80
CA ASP A 22 -29.01 2.91 10.86
C ASP A 22 -28.55 4.31 10.41
N ASN A 23 -27.26 4.60 10.56
CA ASN A 23 -26.67 5.90 10.23
C ASN A 23 -25.72 5.82 9.02
N CYS A 24 -25.69 4.67 8.31
CA CYS A 24 -24.75 4.44 7.22
C CYS A 24 -25.32 4.90 5.86
N LYS A 25 -24.84 6.04 5.34
CA LYS A 25 -25.21 6.53 4.00
C LYS A 25 -24.85 5.57 2.87
N GLY A 26 -23.77 4.80 3.02
CA GLY A 26 -23.36 3.79 2.03
C GLY A 26 -24.30 2.59 1.98
N TYR A 27 -24.90 2.21 3.11
CA TYR A 27 -25.97 1.20 3.14
C TYR A 27 -27.27 1.78 2.57
N ALA A 28 -27.65 2.98 3.00
CA ALA A 28 -28.87 3.66 2.55
C ALA A 28 -28.90 3.94 1.03
N SER A 29 -27.74 4.06 0.38
CA SER A 29 -27.65 4.21 -1.09
C SER A 29 -27.89 2.90 -1.86
N GLY A 30 -27.95 1.75 -1.18
CA GLY A 30 -28.07 0.43 -1.80
C GLY A 30 -26.77 -0.14 -2.36
N TYR A 31 -25.68 0.63 -2.36
CA TYR A 31 -24.40 0.23 -2.98
C TYR A 31 -23.20 0.45 -2.05
N PRO A 32 -23.13 -0.20 -0.87
CA PRO A 32 -22.06 0.06 0.11
C PRO A 32 -20.64 -0.24 -0.43
N ILE A 33 -20.51 -1.21 -1.35
CA ILE A 33 -19.22 -1.62 -1.94
C ILE A 33 -18.62 -0.55 -2.87
N THR A 34 -19.43 0.37 -3.40
CA THR A 34 -18.91 1.45 -4.26
C THR A 34 -18.22 2.56 -3.48
N TYR A 35 -18.33 2.52 -2.14
CA TYR A 35 -17.73 3.49 -1.24
C TYR A 35 -16.43 2.95 -0.61
N PRO A 36 -15.42 3.82 -0.40
CA PRO A 36 -15.34 5.16 -0.97
C PRO A 36 -15.13 5.08 -2.49
N LEU A 37 -15.63 6.09 -3.21
CA LEU A 37 -15.35 6.21 -4.64
C LEU A 37 -13.83 6.27 -4.83
N LYS A 38 -13.29 5.30 -5.57
CA LYS A 38 -11.86 5.23 -5.82
C LYS A 38 -11.47 6.41 -6.71
N ASN A 39 -10.64 7.30 -6.17
CA ASN A 39 -10.00 8.32 -6.99
C ASN A 39 -9.13 7.66 -8.06
N LYS A 40 -9.11 8.25 -9.26
CA LYS A 40 -8.23 7.83 -10.34
C LYS A 40 -6.78 7.87 -9.84
N ARG A 41 -6.10 6.73 -9.86
CA ARG A 41 -4.69 6.66 -9.45
C ARG A 41 -3.84 7.53 -10.38
N LYS A 42 -2.92 8.31 -9.80
CA LYS A 42 -1.89 8.98 -10.58
C LYS A 42 -1.02 7.92 -11.27
N SER A 43 -0.55 8.25 -12.47
CA SER A 43 0.40 7.39 -13.17
C SER A 43 1.68 7.26 -12.33
N THR A 44 2.18 6.03 -12.17
CA THR A 44 3.45 5.78 -11.51
C THR A 44 4.58 6.23 -12.43
N PRO A 45 5.50 7.10 -11.98
CA PRO A 45 6.60 7.55 -12.83
C PRO A 45 7.57 6.41 -13.10
N THR A 46 7.87 6.17 -14.37
CA THR A 46 8.92 5.23 -14.79
C THR A 46 10.29 5.87 -14.59
N LYS A 47 11.12 5.27 -13.74
CA LYS A 47 12.52 5.69 -13.53
C LYS A 47 13.45 4.63 -14.12
N LYS A 48 14.41 5.04 -14.95
CA LYS A 48 15.45 4.16 -15.48
C LYS A 48 16.60 4.09 -14.49
N PHE A 49 17.04 2.88 -14.17
CA PHE A 49 18.19 2.61 -13.32
C PHE A 49 19.11 1.61 -14.00
N VAL A 50 20.39 1.68 -13.68
CA VAL A 50 21.39 0.69 -14.09
C VAL A 50 21.88 -0.01 -12.83
N ALA A 51 21.95 -1.33 -12.87
CA ALA A 51 22.57 -2.15 -11.84
C ALA A 51 23.88 -2.73 -12.39
N GLY A 52 24.94 -2.67 -11.58
CA GLY A 52 26.22 -3.30 -11.89
C GLY A 52 26.58 -4.29 -10.79
N PHE A 53 27.19 -5.40 -11.19
CA PHE A 53 27.73 -6.39 -10.26
C PHE A 53 29.25 -6.35 -10.35
N ILE A 54 29.91 -5.94 -9.27
CA ILE A 54 31.35 -5.76 -9.23
C ILE A 54 31.91 -6.67 -8.15
N THR A 55 32.84 -7.53 -8.56
CA THR A 55 33.52 -8.50 -7.69
C THR A 55 35.02 -8.29 -7.72
N ASN A 56 35.68 -8.49 -6.58
CA ASN A 56 37.14 -8.56 -6.47
C ASN A 56 37.52 -9.72 -5.55
N LYS A 57 38.06 -10.81 -6.13
CA LYS A 57 38.31 -12.08 -5.44
C LYS A 57 37.02 -12.55 -4.74
N ASN A 58 37.04 -12.70 -3.42
CA ASN A 58 35.90 -13.14 -2.61
C ASN A 58 35.09 -11.96 -2.02
N LYS A 59 35.19 -10.75 -2.61
CA LYS A 59 34.46 -9.56 -2.16
C LYS A 59 33.53 -9.05 -3.26
N ILE A 60 32.40 -8.49 -2.85
CA ILE A 60 31.41 -7.84 -3.73
C ILE A 60 31.33 -6.36 -3.32
N LEU A 61 31.21 -5.46 -4.30
CA LEU A 61 30.99 -4.05 -4.03
C LEU A 61 29.51 -3.78 -3.72
N ILE A 62 29.23 -3.25 -2.54
CA ILE A 62 27.90 -2.79 -2.12
C ILE A 62 27.96 -1.28 -1.93
N ASN A 63 27.05 -0.55 -2.58
CA ASN A 63 26.93 0.90 -2.41
C ASN A 63 25.90 1.22 -1.30
N HIS A 64 26.30 2.04 -0.33
CA HIS A 64 25.43 2.48 0.74
C HIS A 64 24.47 3.57 0.24
N ARG A 65 23.16 3.33 0.36
CA ARG A 65 22.14 4.31 -0.03
C ARG A 65 22.20 5.52 0.91
N LYS A 66 21.92 6.72 0.38
CA LYS A 66 21.70 7.90 1.24
C LYS A 66 20.57 7.58 2.23
N HIS A 67 20.64 8.15 3.43
CA HIS A 67 19.61 7.95 4.46
C HIS A 67 18.24 8.51 4.06
N ASP A 68 18.23 9.55 3.22
CA ASP A 68 17.00 10.14 2.72
C ASP A 68 16.53 9.51 1.42
N GLY A 69 15.20 9.41 1.28
CA GLY A 69 14.53 8.96 0.07
C GLY A 69 14.12 7.48 0.09
N LEU A 70 13.83 6.95 -1.10
CA LEU A 70 13.29 5.60 -1.26
C LEU A 70 14.31 4.55 -0.78
N LEU A 71 13.92 3.73 0.19
CA LEU A 71 14.77 2.68 0.80
C LEU A 71 16.02 3.23 1.51
N GLY A 72 15.99 4.49 1.94
CA GLY A 72 17.05 5.06 2.78
C GLY A 72 17.17 4.34 4.11
N GLY A 73 18.40 4.08 4.55
CA GLY A 73 18.69 3.32 5.78
C GLY A 73 18.58 1.79 5.66
N TYR A 74 18.14 1.24 4.52
CA TYR A 74 18.14 -0.21 4.26
C TYR A 74 19.32 -0.58 3.34
N GLY A 75 20.33 -1.25 3.92
CA GLY A 75 21.54 -1.68 3.22
C GLY A 75 22.68 -2.19 4.10
N ASN A 76 22.45 -2.46 5.39
CA ASN A 76 23.47 -3.03 6.27
C ASN A 76 23.60 -4.52 5.99
N TYR A 77 24.47 -4.89 5.05
CA TYR A 77 25.04 -6.22 4.99
C TYR A 77 26.56 -6.07 4.89
N LEU A 78 27.24 -6.56 5.93
CA LEU A 78 28.68 -6.76 6.01
C LEU A 78 29.14 -7.78 4.97
#